data_AF-A0A7K0J3X4-F1
#
_entry.id   AF-A0A7K0J3X4-F1
#
_cell.length_a   1.000
_cell.length_b   1.000
_cell.length_c   1.000
_cell.angle_alpha   90.00
_cell.angle_beta   90.00
_cell.angle_gamma   90.00
#
_symmetry.space_group_name_H-M   'P 1'
#
loop_
_entity.id
_entity.type
_entity.pdbx_description
1 polymer ?
#
loop_
_entity_poly.entity_id
_entity_poly.type
_entity_poly.pdbx_seq_one_letter_code
_entity_poly.pdbx_strand_id
1 'polypeptide(L)'
;MDATGGSRPLIRPDSRMPTVLITLYWGSYHGGIFAARTATDGLSLATKPVQVAHSGRDEAPYVVKHGDGYYLMASSAKCCAGLSTGYSVFVERGQSPLSLFLDADGIAMTTAKSGGNIVVTQNGNKWIGAGHNAVFTDSSGQDYLRYHALDRTRPWLEEAGGTNRRPLLVDRLEWIDGWPMVNGGAGPSNIPSPVPVTASLLGGEPWNASSQFTNTHRVDAGEVNQAMNIEHEVVVSRKRLPTDDVRLEADVLPKNSISVELADDVSVEVNADSGVPRARRDSWTGSTEFPKDGSWRTLVVTIHGPQMRVALRPAGSSDASALARSLSRERASSNTDARSLVLMDSAITVGQWSVDLRV
;
A
#
# COMPACT_ATOMS: atom_id res chain seq x y z
N MET A 1 0.79 14.58 25.50
CA MET A 1 0.86 13.12 25.33
C MET A 1 1.36 12.88 23.93
N ASP A 2 2.58 12.37 23.78
CA ASP A 2 3.20 12.20 22.46
C ASP A 2 2.46 11.14 21.64
N ALA A 3 2.02 11.53 20.44
CA ALA A 3 1.47 10.63 19.44
C ALA A 3 2.58 10.14 18.51
N THR A 4 3.45 9.27 19.01
CA THR A 4 4.39 8.53 18.17
C THR A 4 3.64 7.41 17.43
N GLY A 5 3.11 7.74 16.25
CA GLY A 5 2.64 6.78 15.25
C GLY A 5 3.80 5.99 14.61
N GLY A 6 4.65 5.39 15.45
CA GLY A 6 5.81 4.64 15.02
C GLY A 6 5.43 3.23 14.58
N SER A 7 5.39 2.99 13.28
CA SER A 7 5.59 1.64 12.74
C SER A 7 6.95 1.14 13.23
N ARG A 8 6.97 0.08 14.04
CA ARG A 8 8.21 -0.58 14.48
C ARG A 8 8.74 -1.48 13.35
N PRO A 9 9.92 -1.24 12.78
CA PRO A 9 10.69 -2.28 12.12
C PRO A 9 11.48 -3.03 13.20
N LEU A 10 11.07 -4.24 13.55
CA LEU A 10 11.81 -5.12 14.46
C LEU A 10 12.93 -5.87 13.70
N ILE A 11 13.75 -5.12 12.96
CA ILE A 11 14.73 -5.65 12.01
C ILE A 11 16.07 -4.92 12.23
N ARG A 12 17.17 -5.69 12.34
CA ARG A 12 18.53 -5.13 12.35
C ARG A 12 18.94 -4.86 10.91
N PRO A 13 19.50 -3.68 10.58
CA PRO A 13 19.84 -3.38 9.19
C PRO A 13 21.03 -4.22 8.71
N ASP A 14 20.81 -5.07 7.69
CA ASP A 14 21.88 -5.55 6.83
C ASP A 14 22.11 -4.60 5.64
N SER A 15 23.37 -4.53 5.27
CA SER A 15 24.03 -3.85 4.16
C SER A 15 23.48 -4.09 2.74
N ARG A 16 22.37 -4.81 2.54
CA ARG A 16 21.93 -5.34 1.22
C ARG A 16 20.46 -5.10 0.87
N MET A 17 19.71 -4.39 1.72
CA MET A 17 18.50 -3.69 1.28
C MET A 17 18.90 -2.59 0.26
N PRO A 18 18.11 -2.35 -0.81
CA PRO A 18 18.27 -1.12 -1.59
C PRO A 18 18.05 0.11 -0.69
N THR A 19 18.79 1.18 -0.94
CA THR A 19 18.70 2.46 -0.21
C THR A 19 17.40 3.21 -0.53
N VAL A 20 16.26 2.63 -0.16
CA VAL A 20 14.96 3.30 -0.19
C VAL A 20 14.95 4.28 0.98
N LEU A 21 15.20 5.55 0.65
CA LEU A 21 15.00 6.66 1.58
C LEU A 21 13.50 6.79 1.87
N ILE A 22 13.01 6.09 2.89
CA ILE A 22 11.63 6.17 3.38
C ILE A 22 11.36 7.62 3.80
N THR A 23 10.17 8.16 3.49
CA THR A 23 9.76 9.46 4.05
C THR A 23 8.99 9.21 5.33
N LEU A 24 9.55 9.64 6.46
CA LEU A 24 8.84 9.70 7.72
C LEU A 24 8.01 10.99 7.75
N TYR A 25 6.75 10.89 8.17
CA TYR A 25 5.88 12.04 8.48
C TYR A 25 5.47 11.97 9.94
N TRP A 26 5.47 13.11 10.63
CA TRP A 26 5.12 13.18 12.05
C TRP A 26 4.62 14.58 12.43
N GLY A 27 4.01 14.68 13.61
CA GLY A 27 3.65 15.95 14.23
C GLY A 27 2.17 16.14 14.51
N SER A 28 1.86 17.22 15.23
CA SER A 28 0.52 17.57 15.71
C SER A 28 0.47 19.06 16.07
N TYR A 29 -0.52 19.77 15.53
CA TYR A 29 -0.88 21.15 15.86
C TYR A 29 0.33 22.08 16.01
N HIS A 30 0.49 22.71 17.19
CA HIS A 30 1.47 23.76 17.46
C HIS A 30 2.94 23.33 17.27
N GLY A 31 3.21 22.02 17.22
CA GLY A 31 4.51 21.47 16.85
C GLY A 31 4.75 21.34 15.33
N GLY A 32 3.76 21.66 14.49
CA GLY A 32 3.74 21.45 13.04
C GLY A 32 3.56 19.99 12.62
N ILE A 33 3.24 19.77 11.34
CA ILE A 33 3.46 18.47 10.68
C ILE A 33 4.71 18.58 9.82
N PHE A 34 5.63 17.66 10.00
CA PHE A 34 6.93 17.60 9.34
C PHE A 34 7.14 16.30 8.57
N ALA A 35 7.97 16.39 7.54
CA ALA A 35 8.40 15.27 6.72
C ALA A 35 9.91 15.28 6.52
N ALA A 36 10.55 14.11 6.52
CA ALA A 36 11.97 13.96 6.19
C ALA A 36 12.23 12.58 5.59
N ARG A 37 13.29 12.46 4.80
CA ARG A 37 13.86 11.15 4.43
C ARG A 37 14.59 10.58 5.64
N THR A 38 14.36 9.31 5.94
CA THR A 38 15.20 8.53 6.84
C THR A 38 16.51 8.15 6.15
N ALA A 39 17.54 7.82 6.93
CA ALA A 39 18.67 7.06 6.42
C ALA A 39 18.26 5.58 6.16
N THR A 40 19.21 4.79 5.66
CA THR A 40 19.03 3.34 5.39
C THR A 40 18.79 2.52 6.65
N ASP A 41 19.10 3.04 7.84
CA ASP A 41 18.80 2.41 9.12
C ASP A 41 17.30 2.48 9.50
N GLY A 42 16.52 3.35 8.85
CA GLY A 42 15.12 3.64 9.20
C GLY A 42 14.92 4.34 10.55
N LEU A 43 16.00 4.72 11.24
CA LEU A 43 16.02 5.23 12.61
C LEU A 43 16.58 6.65 12.72
N SER A 44 17.45 7.06 11.80
CA SER A 44 18.01 8.41 11.71
C SER A 44 17.47 9.17 10.49
N LEU A 45 17.58 10.50 10.50
CA LEU A 45 17.13 11.34 9.37
C LEU A 45 18.29 11.62 8.41
N ALA A 46 18.08 11.34 7.12
CA ALA A 46 18.99 11.69 6.03
C ALA A 46 18.81 13.13 5.52
N THR A 47 17.62 13.72 5.72
CA THR A 47 17.36 15.13 5.37
C THR A 47 16.88 15.93 6.58
N LYS A 48 17.06 17.25 6.54
CA LYS A 48 16.40 18.14 7.50
C LYS A 48 14.87 18.00 7.38
N PRO A 49 14.11 18.10 8.49
CA PRO A 49 12.66 18.16 8.46
C PRO A 49 12.14 19.35 7.63
N VAL A 50 11.16 19.08 6.77
CA VAL A 50 10.39 20.07 6.01
C VAL A 50 8.99 20.13 6.60
N GLN A 51 8.47 21.32 6.91
CA GLN A 51 7.10 21.47 7.36
C GLN A 51 6.14 21.32 6.17
N VAL A 52 5.18 20.38 6.27
CA VAL A 52 4.25 20.03 5.18
C VAL A 52 2.79 20.42 5.46
N ALA A 53 2.43 20.73 6.71
CA ALA A 53 1.14 21.33 7.07
C ALA A 53 1.29 22.51 8.05
N HIS A 54 0.28 23.36 8.10
CA HIS A 54 0.24 24.53 8.98
C HIS A 54 0.16 24.12 10.46
N SER A 55 1.00 24.71 11.32
CA SER A 55 1.11 24.39 12.76
C SER A 55 -0.08 24.86 13.62
N GLY A 56 -1.17 25.31 13.01
CA GLY A 56 -2.43 25.61 13.69
C GLY A 56 -3.57 24.64 13.38
N ARG A 57 -3.40 23.74 12.39
CA ARG A 57 -4.53 23.12 11.68
C ARG A 57 -4.68 21.62 11.94
N ASP A 58 -3.62 20.83 11.80
CA ASP A 58 -3.74 19.37 11.63
C ASP A 58 -2.81 18.54 12.53
N GLU A 59 -3.16 17.26 12.69
CA GLU A 59 -2.32 16.23 13.30
C GLU A 59 -2.49 14.87 12.63
N ALA A 60 -1.74 13.86 13.09
CA ALA A 60 -1.84 12.47 12.65
C ALA A 60 -1.70 12.31 11.10
N PRO A 61 -0.55 12.72 10.53
CA PRO A 61 -0.30 12.61 9.10
C PRO A 61 -0.26 11.15 8.66
N TYR A 62 -0.91 10.87 7.53
CA TYR A 62 -0.80 9.59 6.82
C TYR A 62 -0.69 9.85 5.32
N VAL A 63 0.36 9.36 4.68
CA VAL A 63 0.58 9.58 3.24
C VAL A 63 0.43 8.29 2.46
N VAL A 64 -0.44 8.33 1.45
CA VAL A 64 -0.49 7.33 0.38
C VAL A 64 -0.04 7.93 -0.93
N LYS A 65 0.55 7.12 -1.80
CA LYS A 65 0.72 7.41 -3.21
C LYS A 65 -0.52 6.88 -3.95
N HIS A 66 -1.02 7.59 -4.95
CA HIS A 66 -2.08 7.05 -5.81
C HIS A 66 -1.94 7.60 -7.22
N GLY A 67 -1.76 6.70 -8.18
CA GLY A 67 -1.28 7.06 -9.52
C GLY A 67 0.07 7.77 -9.44
N ASP A 68 0.14 8.97 -10.00
CA ASP A 68 1.37 9.78 -10.06
C ASP A 68 1.47 10.82 -8.92
N GLY A 69 0.49 10.87 -8.02
CA GLY A 69 0.44 11.81 -6.90
C GLY A 69 0.68 11.18 -5.53
N TYR A 70 1.06 12.01 -4.56
CA TYR A 70 1.09 11.69 -3.13
C TYR A 70 -0.04 12.45 -2.44
N TYR A 71 -0.78 11.79 -1.56
CA TYR A 71 -1.94 12.31 -0.87
C TYR A 71 -1.65 12.31 0.62
N LEU A 72 -1.40 13.50 1.18
CA LEU A 72 -1.20 13.69 2.60
C LEU A 72 -2.56 13.84 3.25
N MET A 73 -3.00 12.79 3.94
CA MET A 73 -4.15 12.82 4.81
C MET A 73 -3.71 13.34 6.19
N ALA A 74 -4.49 14.21 6.79
CA ALA A 74 -4.31 14.60 8.19
C ALA A 74 -5.65 14.89 8.85
N SER A 75 -5.68 14.83 10.17
CA SER A 75 -6.89 15.03 10.97
C SER A 75 -6.94 16.43 11.56
N SER A 76 -8.03 17.15 11.30
CA SER A 76 -8.26 18.53 11.74
C SER A 76 -9.30 18.58 12.88
N ALA A 77 -9.22 19.60 13.73
CA ALA A 77 -9.99 19.79 14.96
C ALA A 77 -9.69 18.79 16.11
N LYS A 78 -10.30 18.96 17.28
CA LYS A 78 -9.93 18.18 18.47
C LYS A 78 -10.57 16.78 18.49
N CYS A 79 -9.75 15.74 18.32
CA CYS A 79 -10.02 14.31 18.62
C CYS A 79 -10.73 14.05 19.96
N CYS A 80 -10.47 14.94 20.91
CA CYS A 80 -10.43 14.62 22.32
C CYS A 80 -11.44 15.46 23.13
N ALA A 81 -12.35 16.17 22.46
CA ALA A 81 -13.33 17.08 23.06
C ALA A 81 -14.68 16.40 23.44
N GLY A 82 -14.68 15.09 23.68
CA GLY A 82 -15.92 14.33 23.92
C GLY A 82 -16.98 14.57 22.84
N LEU A 83 -18.20 14.93 23.26
CA LEU A 83 -19.35 15.17 22.37
C LEU A 83 -19.23 16.43 21.48
N SER A 84 -18.31 17.36 21.76
CA SER A 84 -18.11 18.55 20.92
C SER A 84 -16.97 18.39 19.90
N THR A 85 -16.50 17.16 19.69
CA THR A 85 -15.50 16.88 18.65
C THR A 85 -16.07 17.11 17.24
N GLY A 86 -15.31 17.85 16.43
CA GLY A 86 -15.49 17.96 14.98
C GLY A 86 -14.43 17.19 14.18
N TYR A 87 -13.69 16.28 14.84
CA TYR A 87 -12.53 15.61 14.24
C TYR A 87 -12.90 14.94 12.92
N SER A 88 -12.15 15.27 11.88
CA SER A 88 -12.39 14.86 10.50
C SER A 88 -11.04 14.72 9.79
N VAL A 89 -10.96 13.80 8.82
CA VAL A 89 -9.77 13.63 7.99
C VAL A 89 -9.93 14.43 6.70
N PHE A 90 -8.94 15.26 6.42
CA PHE A 90 -8.78 15.99 5.17
C PHE A 90 -7.59 15.45 4.40
N VAL A 91 -7.52 15.74 3.11
CA VAL A 91 -6.43 15.35 2.22
C VAL A 91 -6.07 16.44 1.23
N GLU A 92 -4.78 16.54 0.99
CA GLU A 92 -4.17 17.40 -0.01
C GLU A 92 -3.16 16.59 -0.85
N ARG A 93 -2.99 16.96 -2.13
CA ARG A 93 -2.18 16.23 -3.11
C ARG A 93 -0.89 16.98 -3.48
N GLY A 94 0.22 16.27 -3.52
CA GLY A 94 1.54 16.73 -3.95
C GLY A 94 2.16 15.84 -5.04
N GLN A 95 3.17 16.36 -5.75
CA GLN A 95 3.89 15.63 -6.80
C GLN A 95 5.08 14.81 -6.28
N SER A 96 5.54 15.06 -5.05
CA SER A 96 6.58 14.27 -4.40
C SER A 96 6.34 14.17 -2.89
N PRO A 97 7.01 13.25 -2.17
CA PRO A 97 6.84 13.12 -0.72
C PRO A 97 7.15 14.40 0.09
N LEU A 98 7.98 15.30 -0.46
CA LEU A 98 8.41 16.53 0.22
C LEU A 98 7.95 17.80 -0.53
N SER A 99 6.99 17.68 -1.47
CA SER A 99 6.44 18.85 -2.17
C SER A 99 5.38 19.58 -1.33
N LEU A 100 4.95 20.74 -1.82
CA LEU A 100 3.71 21.36 -1.38
C LEU A 100 2.53 20.43 -1.68
N PHE A 101 1.62 20.27 -0.72
CA PHE A 101 0.36 19.55 -0.88
C PHE A 101 -0.78 20.58 -1.01
N LEU A 102 -1.61 20.43 -2.05
CA LEU A 102 -2.72 21.32 -2.40
C LEU A 102 -4.04 20.55 -2.40
N ASP A 103 -5.14 21.17 -1.97
CA ASP A 103 -6.49 20.65 -2.20
C ASP A 103 -6.97 20.91 -3.65
N ALA A 104 -8.20 20.49 -3.96
CA ALA A 104 -8.83 20.69 -5.27
C ALA A 104 -9.02 22.17 -5.66
N ASP A 105 -9.13 23.07 -4.68
CA ASP A 105 -9.25 24.52 -4.87
C ASP A 105 -7.88 25.22 -4.93
N GLY A 106 -6.78 24.47 -4.83
CA GLY A 106 -5.42 24.97 -4.85
C GLY A 106 -4.94 25.61 -3.54
N ILE A 107 -5.66 25.42 -2.43
CA ILE A 107 -5.24 25.87 -1.11
C ILE A 107 -4.17 24.90 -0.59
N ALA A 108 -3.02 25.45 -0.21
CA ALA A 108 -1.94 24.65 0.33
C ALA A 108 -2.16 24.31 1.81
N MET A 109 -1.85 23.06 2.17
CA MET A 109 -1.96 22.54 3.53
C MET A 109 -1.06 23.29 4.54
N THR A 110 0.00 23.96 4.05
CA THR A 110 0.88 24.84 4.84
C THR A 110 0.29 26.21 5.17
N THR A 111 -0.90 26.55 4.66
CA THR A 111 -1.57 27.83 4.95
C THR A 111 -2.50 27.77 6.15
N ALA A 112 -2.74 28.92 6.79
CA ALA A 112 -3.71 29.06 7.87
C ALA A 112 -5.18 29.06 7.41
N LYS A 113 -5.45 28.94 6.10
CA LYS A 113 -6.81 28.87 5.58
C LYS A 113 -7.41 27.50 5.88
N SER A 114 -8.70 27.46 6.21
CA SER A 114 -9.49 26.24 6.09
C SER A 114 -9.54 25.81 4.63
N GLY A 115 -9.39 24.51 4.39
CA GLY A 115 -9.31 23.87 3.07
C GLY A 115 -9.17 22.36 3.26
N GLY A 116 -8.66 21.67 2.24
CA GLY A 116 -8.53 20.22 2.22
C GLY A 116 -9.78 19.53 1.66
N ASN A 117 -9.60 18.51 0.83
CA ASN A 117 -10.68 17.63 0.43
C ASN A 117 -11.05 16.72 1.61
N ILE A 118 -12.35 16.44 1.82
CA ILE A 118 -12.79 15.59 2.95
C ILE A 118 -12.61 14.12 2.58
N VAL A 119 -11.85 13.37 3.39
CA VAL A 119 -11.75 11.90 3.30
C VAL A 119 -12.85 11.25 4.12
N VAL A 120 -12.99 11.67 5.38
CA VAL A 120 -14.06 11.24 6.28
C VAL A 120 -14.42 12.33 7.28
N THR A 121 -15.72 12.51 7.48
CA THR A 121 -16.28 13.39 8.52
C THR A 121 -17.57 12.76 9.06
N GLN A 122 -18.11 13.32 10.14
CA GLN A 122 -19.38 12.88 10.73
C GLN A 122 -20.55 13.17 9.79
N ASN A 123 -21.37 12.14 9.51
CA ASN A 123 -22.48 12.17 8.53
C ASN A 123 -23.87 12.25 9.19
N GLY A 124 -23.93 12.68 10.45
CA GLY A 124 -25.18 12.74 11.23
C GLY A 124 -25.60 11.43 11.91
N ASN A 125 -24.99 10.28 11.57
CA ASN A 125 -25.21 9.04 12.28
C ASN A 125 -24.54 9.02 13.67
N LYS A 126 -24.56 7.89 14.38
CA LYS A 126 -24.04 7.81 15.76
C LYS A 126 -22.56 8.17 15.91
N TRP A 127 -21.75 8.07 14.86
CA TRP A 127 -20.32 8.33 14.89
C TRP A 127 -20.03 9.84 14.80
N ILE A 128 -19.14 10.31 15.67
CA ILE A 128 -18.60 11.68 15.67
C ILE A 128 -17.08 11.63 15.85
N GLY A 129 -16.38 12.65 15.39
CA GLY A 129 -14.94 12.76 15.58
C GLY A 129 -14.13 11.64 14.89
N ALA A 130 -14.38 11.43 13.60
CA ALA A 130 -13.73 10.42 12.79
C ALA A 130 -12.32 10.87 12.35
N GLY A 131 -11.26 10.19 12.80
CA GLY A 131 -9.90 10.54 12.38
C GLY A 131 -8.78 9.66 12.91
N HIS A 132 -7.55 10.18 12.80
CA HIS A 132 -6.29 9.48 13.06
C HIS A 132 -6.24 8.15 12.30
N ASN A 133 -6.25 8.27 10.97
CA ASN A 133 -6.43 7.15 10.07
C ASN A 133 -5.12 6.47 9.65
N ALA A 134 -5.28 5.28 9.09
CA ALA A 134 -4.35 4.61 8.19
C ALA A 134 -5.15 4.10 6.98
N VAL A 135 -4.47 3.85 5.86
CA VAL A 135 -5.05 3.20 4.68
C VAL A 135 -4.46 1.80 4.55
N PHE A 136 -5.24 0.85 4.06
CA PHE A 136 -4.72 -0.45 3.61
C PHE A 136 -5.52 -0.93 2.40
N THR A 137 -4.85 -1.66 1.51
CA THR A 137 -5.49 -2.33 0.37
C THR A 137 -5.72 -3.80 0.73
N ASP A 138 -6.90 -4.35 0.42
CA ASP A 138 -7.20 -5.77 0.60
C ASP A 138 -6.69 -6.64 -0.56
N SER A 139 -6.82 -7.97 -0.48
CA SER A 139 -6.37 -8.89 -1.55
C SER A 139 -7.00 -8.55 -2.90
N SER A 140 -8.27 -8.15 -2.94
CA SER A 140 -8.98 -7.79 -4.18
C SER A 140 -8.45 -6.51 -4.83
N GLY A 141 -7.73 -5.67 -4.09
CA GLY A 141 -7.25 -4.37 -4.56
C GLY A 141 -8.12 -3.20 -4.12
N GLN A 142 -9.09 -3.43 -3.23
CA GLN A 142 -9.92 -2.37 -2.66
C GLN A 142 -9.18 -1.69 -1.50
N ASP A 143 -9.07 -0.36 -1.56
CA ASP A 143 -8.56 0.43 -0.45
C ASP A 143 -9.61 0.59 0.66
N TYR A 144 -9.16 0.59 1.91
CA TYR A 144 -9.98 0.80 3.09
C TYR A 144 -9.35 1.86 3.98
N LEU A 145 -10.19 2.72 4.56
CA LEU A 145 -9.78 3.60 5.64
C LEU A 145 -9.96 2.88 6.97
N ARG A 146 -8.88 2.75 7.74
CA ARG A 146 -8.90 2.31 9.12
C ARG A 146 -8.73 3.53 10.03
N TYR A 147 -9.69 3.82 10.89
CA TYR A 147 -9.69 5.06 11.69
C TYR A 147 -10.44 4.84 13.02
N HIS A 148 -10.45 5.85 13.90
CA HIS A 148 -11.30 5.82 15.09
C HIS A 148 -12.38 6.90 15.05
N ALA A 149 -13.49 6.65 15.73
CA ALA A 149 -14.55 7.62 15.99
C ALA A 149 -15.11 7.40 17.40
N LEU A 150 -15.96 8.30 17.89
CA LEU A 150 -16.72 8.16 19.13
C LEU A 150 -18.17 7.80 18.80
N ASP A 151 -18.76 6.86 19.54
CA ASP A 151 -20.22 6.67 19.54
C ASP A 151 -20.85 7.78 20.40
N ARG A 152 -21.63 8.69 19.81
CA ARG A 152 -22.26 9.80 20.55
C ARG A 152 -23.20 9.35 21.68
N THR A 153 -23.66 8.10 21.66
CA THR A 153 -24.49 7.53 22.73
C THR A 153 -23.67 6.88 23.85
N ARG A 154 -22.41 6.51 23.57
CA ARG A 154 -21.45 5.89 24.50
C ARG A 154 -20.03 6.43 24.29
N PRO A 155 -19.78 7.74 24.44
CA PRO A 155 -18.53 8.37 24.04
C PRO A 155 -17.39 8.20 25.06
N TRP A 156 -17.65 7.61 26.23
CA TRP A 156 -16.69 7.45 27.34
C TRP A 156 -16.44 5.97 27.64
N LEU A 157 -15.24 5.63 28.11
CA LEU A 157 -14.90 4.29 28.62
C LEU A 157 -15.43 4.07 30.04
N GLU A 158 -15.46 5.14 30.82
CA GLU A 158 -15.81 5.17 32.24
C GLU A 158 -16.97 6.18 32.44
N GLU A 159 -16.82 7.15 33.34
CA GLU A 159 -17.81 8.18 33.61
C GLU A 159 -17.82 9.33 32.57
N ALA A 160 -18.87 10.16 32.64
CA ALA A 160 -19.06 11.26 31.71
C ALA A 160 -18.01 12.36 31.91
N GLY A 161 -17.24 12.66 30.86
CA GLY A 161 -16.10 13.58 30.92
C GLY A 161 -14.74 12.89 31.15
N GLY A 162 -14.72 11.57 31.35
CA GLY A 162 -13.51 10.77 31.49
C GLY A 162 -12.80 10.46 30.16
N THR A 163 -12.20 9.27 30.04
CA THR A 163 -11.48 8.89 28.81
C THR A 163 -12.45 8.58 27.65
N ASN A 164 -12.25 9.22 26.49
CA ASN A 164 -13.03 8.93 25.28
C ASN A 164 -12.96 7.45 24.87
N ARG A 165 -14.12 6.82 24.65
CA ARG A 165 -14.24 5.51 24.02
C ARG A 165 -14.11 5.64 22.50
N ARG A 166 -13.00 5.12 21.96
CA ARG A 166 -12.64 5.20 20.54
C ARG A 166 -12.56 3.80 19.92
N PRO A 167 -13.70 3.18 19.57
CA PRO A 167 -13.69 1.96 18.77
C PRO A 167 -13.01 2.20 17.43
N LEU A 168 -12.47 1.11 16.89
CA LEU A 168 -11.96 1.06 15.53
C LEU A 168 -13.12 0.98 14.53
N LEU A 169 -13.04 1.79 13.48
CA LEU A 169 -13.87 1.69 12.29
C LEU A 169 -13.00 1.31 11.08
N VAL A 170 -13.61 0.59 10.14
CA VAL A 170 -13.03 0.21 8.84
C VAL A 170 -14.12 0.36 7.81
N ASP A 171 -13.88 1.19 6.80
CA ASP A 171 -14.82 1.47 5.71
C ASP A 171 -14.08 1.49 4.36
N ARG A 172 -14.79 1.27 3.25
CA ARG A 172 -14.20 1.34 1.91
C ARG A 172 -13.75 2.76 1.60
N LEU A 173 -12.56 2.90 1.04
CA LEU A 173 -12.02 4.15 0.51
C LEU A 173 -12.19 4.14 -1.01
N GLU A 174 -12.92 5.11 -1.55
CA GLU A 174 -13.21 5.21 -2.98
C GLU A 174 -12.51 6.43 -3.57
N TRP A 175 -11.91 6.27 -4.75
CA TRP A 175 -11.19 7.34 -5.45
C TRP A 175 -12.09 7.95 -6.54
N ILE A 176 -12.74 9.06 -6.23
CA ILE A 176 -13.68 9.76 -7.12
C ILE A 176 -13.01 11.04 -7.62
N ASP A 177 -12.95 11.23 -8.94
CA ASP A 177 -12.24 12.33 -9.61
C ASP A 177 -10.78 12.53 -9.13
N GLY A 178 -10.14 11.43 -8.71
CA GLY A 178 -8.79 11.40 -8.17
C GLY A 178 -8.66 11.73 -6.69
N TRP A 179 -9.77 11.90 -5.95
CA TRP A 179 -9.78 12.20 -4.52
C TRP A 179 -10.35 11.03 -3.69
N PRO A 180 -9.69 10.66 -2.57
CA PRO A 180 -10.12 9.56 -1.72
C PRO A 180 -11.24 9.98 -0.78
N MET A 181 -12.36 9.26 -0.77
CA MET A 181 -13.54 9.50 0.06
C MET A 181 -14.06 8.19 0.68
N VAL A 182 -14.43 8.22 1.95
CA VAL A 182 -15.03 7.04 2.61
C VAL A 182 -16.46 6.79 2.09
N ASN A 183 -16.71 5.55 1.65
CA ASN A 183 -18.00 5.10 1.13
C ASN A 183 -18.60 6.07 0.09
N GLY A 184 -17.79 6.51 -0.87
CA GLY A 184 -18.21 7.44 -1.93
C GLY A 184 -18.65 8.83 -1.43
N GLY A 185 -18.15 9.24 -0.26
CA GLY A 185 -18.55 10.49 0.42
C GLY A 185 -19.68 10.33 1.42
N ALA A 186 -20.28 9.13 1.56
CA ALA A 186 -21.30 8.87 2.57
C ALA A 186 -20.75 8.88 4.01
N GLY A 187 -19.43 8.75 4.20
CA GLY A 187 -18.78 8.78 5.50
C GLY A 187 -18.96 7.49 6.31
N PRO A 188 -18.78 7.53 7.65
CA PRO A 188 -18.72 6.34 8.51
C PRO A 188 -19.96 5.46 8.42
N SER A 189 -19.79 4.15 8.22
CA SER A 189 -20.92 3.21 8.29
C SER A 189 -21.38 2.96 9.73
N ASN A 190 -22.70 2.83 9.92
CA ASN A 190 -23.33 2.44 11.20
C ASN A 190 -24.13 1.14 11.10
N ILE A 191 -24.02 0.44 9.97
CA ILE A 191 -24.62 -0.87 9.67
C ILE A 191 -23.49 -1.85 9.29
N PRO A 192 -23.73 -3.18 9.33
CA PRO A 192 -22.78 -4.14 8.81
C PRO A 192 -22.48 -3.90 7.32
N SER A 193 -21.20 -3.85 6.97
CA SER A 193 -20.69 -3.75 5.60
C SER A 193 -19.95 -5.03 5.22
N PRO A 194 -19.76 -5.34 3.93
CA PRO A 194 -18.86 -6.40 3.50
C PRO A 194 -17.46 -6.22 4.11
N VAL A 195 -16.90 -7.30 4.66
CA VAL A 195 -15.55 -7.29 5.23
C VAL A 195 -14.49 -7.21 4.13
N PRO A 196 -13.30 -6.64 4.40
CA PRO A 196 -12.16 -6.71 3.47
C PRO A 196 -11.82 -8.15 3.09
N VAL A 197 -11.42 -8.37 1.84
CA VAL A 197 -10.96 -9.67 1.36
C VAL A 197 -9.53 -9.91 1.84
N THR A 198 -9.35 -10.81 2.81
CA THR A 198 -8.05 -11.12 3.43
C THR A 198 -7.50 -12.51 3.05
N ALA A 199 -8.13 -13.20 2.10
CA ALA A 199 -7.79 -14.56 1.71
C ALA A 199 -7.65 -14.68 0.19
N SER A 200 -6.69 -15.50 -0.23
CA SER A 200 -6.37 -15.75 -1.64
C SER A 200 -7.46 -16.54 -2.35
N LEU A 201 -7.77 -16.14 -3.59
CA LEU A 201 -8.69 -16.89 -4.46
C LEU A 201 -8.14 -18.27 -4.85
N LEU A 202 -6.83 -18.49 -4.78
CA LEU A 202 -6.21 -19.81 -4.94
C LEU A 202 -6.47 -20.74 -3.73
N GLY A 203 -6.90 -20.20 -2.60
CA GLY A 203 -7.04 -20.92 -1.33
C GLY A 203 -5.68 -21.21 -0.70
N GLY A 204 -5.61 -22.25 0.15
CA GLY A 204 -4.44 -22.49 0.98
C GLY A 204 -4.32 -21.49 2.13
N GLU A 205 -3.27 -21.64 2.94
CA GLU A 205 -3.06 -20.73 4.07
C GLU A 205 -2.51 -19.38 3.58
N PRO A 206 -2.96 -18.24 4.14
CA PRO A 206 -2.36 -16.92 3.90
C PRO A 206 -0.86 -16.88 4.26
N TRP A 207 -0.43 -17.77 5.15
CA TRP A 207 0.97 -18.02 5.54
C TRP A 207 1.53 -19.29 4.89
N ASN A 208 1.14 -19.64 3.66
CA ASN A 208 1.88 -20.60 2.83
C ASN A 208 1.60 -20.45 1.33
N ALA A 209 2.07 -19.38 0.69
CA ALA A 209 1.94 -19.18 -0.76
C ALA A 209 2.48 -20.39 -1.56
N SER A 210 3.59 -21.02 -1.13
CA SER A 210 4.20 -22.16 -1.85
C SER A 210 3.28 -23.39 -1.97
N SER A 211 2.25 -23.51 -1.12
CA SER A 211 1.27 -24.59 -1.23
C SER A 211 0.33 -24.43 -2.43
N GLN A 212 0.18 -23.20 -2.93
CA GLN A 212 -0.76 -22.82 -4.00
C GLN A 212 -0.17 -23.03 -5.40
N PHE A 213 1.14 -23.30 -5.53
CA PHE A 213 1.87 -23.30 -6.78
C PHE A 213 2.73 -24.56 -7.00
N THR A 214 3.02 -24.89 -8.26
CA THR A 214 3.92 -25.97 -8.66
C THR A 214 5.37 -25.51 -8.66
N ASN A 215 6.30 -26.45 -8.49
CA ASN A 215 7.75 -26.18 -8.42
C ASN A 215 8.15 -25.15 -7.34
N THR A 216 7.33 -24.96 -6.31
CA THR A 216 7.58 -24.02 -5.22
C THR A 216 7.75 -24.71 -3.89
N HIS A 217 8.76 -24.29 -3.12
CA HIS A 217 9.02 -24.78 -1.76
C HIS A 217 9.07 -23.64 -0.77
N ARG A 218 8.45 -23.78 0.39
CA ARG A 218 8.50 -22.76 1.43
C ARG A 218 9.94 -22.61 1.93
N VAL A 219 10.42 -21.37 1.97
CA VAL A 219 11.66 -20.98 2.65
C VAL A 219 11.27 -20.32 3.97
N ASP A 220 12.05 -20.59 5.01
CA ASP A 220 11.89 -19.86 6.27
C ASP A 220 12.34 -18.41 6.07
N ALA A 221 11.39 -17.48 6.21
CA ALA A 221 11.62 -16.04 6.24
C ALA A 221 11.12 -15.45 7.58
N GLY A 222 11.37 -16.19 8.66
CA GLY A 222 11.12 -15.79 10.04
C GLY A 222 9.67 -15.99 10.47
N GLU A 223 9.40 -15.67 11.74
CA GLU A 223 8.09 -15.93 12.38
C GLU A 223 6.91 -15.14 11.76
N VAL A 224 7.19 -14.10 10.97
CA VAL A 224 6.19 -13.15 10.44
C VAL A 224 6.21 -12.96 8.92
N ASN A 225 7.23 -13.42 8.19
CA ASN A 225 7.29 -13.29 6.73
C ASN A 225 7.51 -14.64 6.06
N GLN A 226 7.26 -14.66 4.75
CA GLN A 226 7.35 -15.87 3.95
C GLN A 226 8.09 -15.56 2.66
N ALA A 227 8.94 -16.50 2.26
CA ALA A 227 9.39 -16.61 0.89
C ALA A 227 9.04 -18.02 0.42
N MET A 228 8.70 -18.17 -0.86
CA MET A 228 8.80 -19.47 -1.52
C MET A 228 9.96 -19.45 -2.49
N ASN A 229 10.76 -20.51 -2.45
CA ASN A 229 11.71 -20.84 -3.49
C ASN A 229 10.94 -21.25 -4.75
N ILE A 230 11.47 -20.89 -5.92
CA ILE A 230 10.96 -21.31 -7.22
C ILE A 230 12.03 -22.16 -7.90
N GLU A 231 11.72 -23.43 -8.14
CA GLU A 231 12.53 -24.33 -8.94
C GLU A 231 12.10 -24.21 -10.41
N HIS A 232 13.08 -24.04 -11.31
CA HIS A 232 12.87 -23.74 -12.75
C HIS A 232 12.30 -22.34 -13.02
N GLU A 233 12.23 -21.95 -14.30
CA GLU A 233 11.79 -20.60 -14.70
C GLU A 233 10.26 -20.44 -14.76
N VAL A 234 9.48 -21.53 -14.58
CA VAL A 234 8.03 -21.54 -14.72
C VAL A 234 7.34 -22.12 -13.50
N VAL A 235 6.36 -21.39 -12.97
CA VAL A 235 5.55 -21.73 -11.80
C VAL A 235 4.08 -21.67 -12.15
N VAL A 236 3.34 -22.76 -11.90
CA VAL A 236 1.92 -22.86 -12.26
C VAL A 236 1.04 -22.88 -11.01
N SER A 237 -0.04 -22.10 -10.97
CA SER A 237 -1.01 -22.18 -9.86
C SER A 237 -1.76 -23.52 -9.88
N ARG A 238 -1.80 -24.23 -8.74
CA ARG A 238 -2.44 -25.55 -8.61
C ARG A 238 -3.96 -25.52 -8.71
N LYS A 239 -4.57 -24.36 -8.48
CA LYS A 239 -6.00 -24.11 -8.61
C LYS A 239 -6.25 -23.17 -9.78
N ARG A 240 -7.33 -23.42 -10.52
CA ARG A 240 -7.83 -22.50 -11.54
C ARG A 240 -8.47 -21.27 -10.89
N LEU A 241 -8.05 -20.09 -11.34
CA LEU A 241 -8.69 -18.83 -10.95
C LEU A 241 -10.09 -18.74 -11.57
N PRO A 242 -11.00 -17.91 -11.00
CA PRO A 242 -12.23 -17.53 -11.67
C PRO A 242 -11.95 -16.93 -13.05
N THR A 243 -12.93 -16.97 -13.95
CA THR A 243 -12.85 -16.32 -15.26
C THR A 243 -12.80 -14.79 -15.17
N ASP A 244 -13.20 -14.27 -14.02
CA ASP A 244 -13.53 -12.88 -13.75
C ASP A 244 -12.28 -12.04 -13.48
N ASP A 245 -12.43 -10.97 -12.69
CA ASP A 245 -11.36 -10.04 -12.37
C ASP A 245 -10.33 -10.68 -11.42
N VAL A 246 -9.05 -10.51 -11.72
CA VAL A 246 -7.92 -11.12 -11.00
C VAL A 246 -6.91 -10.05 -10.61
N ARG A 247 -6.47 -10.08 -9.35
CA ARG A 247 -5.32 -9.32 -8.86
C ARG A 247 -4.23 -10.29 -8.41
N LEU A 248 -3.02 -10.08 -8.92
CA LEU A 248 -1.80 -10.77 -8.51
C LEU A 248 -0.84 -9.69 -7.98
N GLU A 249 -0.38 -9.85 -6.76
CA GLU A 249 0.66 -9.01 -6.15
C GLU A 249 1.85 -9.89 -5.77
N ALA A 250 3.04 -9.50 -6.22
CA ALA A 250 4.25 -10.30 -6.18
C ALA A 250 5.46 -9.43 -5.84
N ASP A 251 6.12 -9.64 -4.70
CA ASP A 251 7.44 -9.03 -4.51
C ASP A 251 8.47 -9.80 -5.34
N VAL A 252 9.14 -9.09 -6.26
CA VAL A 252 10.05 -9.65 -7.27
C VAL A 252 11.39 -8.91 -7.27
N LEU A 253 12.48 -9.68 -7.37
CA LEU A 253 13.78 -9.17 -7.79
C LEU A 253 14.23 -9.89 -9.06
N PRO A 254 14.11 -9.26 -10.25
CA PRO A 254 14.62 -9.81 -11.49
C PRO A 254 16.14 -9.68 -11.54
N LYS A 255 16.84 -10.67 -10.99
CA LYS A 255 18.23 -10.99 -11.35
C LYS A 255 18.31 -11.86 -12.61
N ASN A 256 17.22 -12.59 -12.90
CA ASN A 256 17.02 -13.49 -14.03
C ASN A 256 15.53 -13.44 -14.42
N SER A 257 15.17 -14.05 -15.56
CA SER A 257 13.79 -14.09 -16.06
C SER A 257 12.93 -15.16 -15.39
N ILE A 258 11.66 -14.87 -15.07
CA ILE A 258 10.70 -15.80 -14.46
C ILE A 258 9.32 -15.70 -15.13
N SER A 259 8.61 -16.82 -15.30
CA SER A 259 7.21 -16.89 -15.73
C SER A 259 6.32 -17.46 -14.62
N VAL A 260 5.26 -16.73 -14.26
CA VAL A 260 4.19 -17.21 -13.37
C VAL A 260 2.95 -17.47 -14.21
N GLU A 261 2.54 -18.73 -14.31
CA GLU A 261 1.37 -19.17 -15.05
C GLU A 261 0.21 -19.43 -14.08
N LEU A 262 -0.85 -18.64 -14.19
CA LEU A 262 -2.06 -18.79 -13.39
C LEU A 262 -3.04 -19.67 -14.18
N ALA A 263 -2.93 -20.98 -13.93
CA ALA A 263 -3.81 -22.04 -14.42
C ALA A 263 -4.14 -21.96 -15.92
N ASP A 264 -3.08 -21.91 -16.73
CA ASP A 264 -3.08 -22.05 -18.19
C ASP A 264 -3.82 -20.93 -18.98
N ASP A 265 -4.35 -19.90 -18.30
CA ASP A 265 -5.08 -18.76 -18.91
C ASP A 265 -4.23 -17.47 -18.88
N VAL A 266 -3.56 -17.19 -17.76
CA VAL A 266 -2.74 -15.97 -17.58
C VAL A 266 -1.27 -16.31 -17.38
N SER A 267 -0.36 -15.80 -18.20
CA SER A 267 1.11 -15.94 -18.01
C SER A 267 1.74 -14.58 -17.68
N VAL A 268 2.49 -14.47 -16.58
CA VAL A 268 3.21 -13.26 -16.16
C VAL A 268 4.71 -13.50 -16.22
N GLU A 269 5.33 -13.07 -17.32
CA GLU A 269 6.75 -13.23 -17.61
C GLU A 269 7.54 -11.97 -17.17
N VAL A 270 8.23 -12.01 -16.04
CA VAL A 270 9.17 -10.96 -15.61
C VAL A 270 10.54 -11.25 -16.22
N ASN A 271 10.83 -10.64 -17.37
CA ASN A 271 12.11 -10.81 -18.05
C ASN A 271 13.15 -9.77 -17.55
N ALA A 272 14.29 -10.23 -17.01
CA ALA A 272 15.29 -9.37 -16.38
C ALA A 272 16.15 -8.59 -17.39
N ASP A 273 16.50 -9.20 -18.52
CA ASP A 273 17.43 -8.62 -19.50
C ASP A 273 16.81 -7.45 -20.27
N SER A 274 15.58 -7.68 -20.76
CA SER A 274 14.74 -6.62 -21.32
C SER A 274 14.29 -5.64 -20.24
N GLY A 275 14.16 -6.09 -18.99
CA GLY A 275 13.59 -5.30 -17.91
C GLY A 275 12.11 -5.04 -18.12
N VAL A 276 11.36 -6.02 -18.61
CA VAL A 276 9.95 -5.84 -19.00
C VAL A 276 9.09 -7.00 -18.50
N PRO A 277 8.33 -6.84 -17.40
CA PRO A 277 7.25 -7.75 -17.05
C PRO A 277 6.19 -7.75 -18.15
N ARG A 278 5.83 -8.93 -18.65
CA ARG A 278 4.79 -9.15 -19.66
C ARG A 278 3.72 -10.06 -19.07
N ALA A 279 2.58 -9.49 -18.70
CA ALA A 279 1.39 -10.30 -18.46
C ALA A 279 0.71 -10.60 -19.81
N ARG A 280 0.22 -11.83 -19.99
CA ARG A 280 -0.56 -12.28 -21.15
C ARG A 280 -1.84 -12.98 -20.69
N ARG A 281 -2.94 -12.79 -21.41
CA ARG A 281 -4.20 -13.56 -21.33
C ARG A 281 -4.83 -13.56 -22.72
N ASP A 282 -5.12 -14.73 -23.28
CA ASP A 282 -5.50 -14.87 -24.70
C ASP A 282 -4.57 -14.07 -25.65
N SER A 283 -5.09 -13.03 -26.30
CA SER A 283 -4.38 -12.13 -27.21
C SER A 283 -3.87 -10.83 -26.56
N TRP A 284 -4.20 -10.60 -25.29
CA TRP A 284 -3.84 -9.39 -24.55
C TRP A 284 -2.42 -9.51 -23.98
N THR A 285 -1.63 -8.44 -24.12
CA THR A 285 -0.29 -8.35 -23.52
C THR A 285 -0.05 -6.97 -22.89
N GLY A 286 0.18 -6.92 -21.57
CA GLY A 286 0.50 -5.70 -20.84
C GLY A 286 1.94 -5.70 -20.34
N SER A 287 2.67 -4.58 -20.44
CA SER A 287 4.08 -4.54 -20.06
C SER A 287 4.67 -3.20 -19.64
N THR A 288 5.43 -3.18 -18.54
CA THR A 288 6.07 -1.99 -17.94
C THR A 288 7.59 -2.08 -17.99
N GLU A 289 8.32 -0.97 -17.86
CA GLU A 289 9.77 -1.01 -17.62
C GLU A 289 10.09 -1.31 -16.16
N PHE A 290 11.08 -2.16 -15.92
CA PHE A 290 11.63 -2.53 -14.62
C PHE A 290 12.92 -1.74 -14.35
N PRO A 291 13.05 -1.04 -13.20
CA PRO A 291 14.26 -0.30 -12.87
C PRO A 291 15.50 -1.18 -12.80
N LYS A 292 16.53 -0.87 -13.61
CA LYS A 292 17.82 -1.58 -13.65
C LYS A 292 18.75 -1.22 -12.49
N ASP A 293 18.19 -1.00 -11.30
CA ASP A 293 18.87 -0.56 -10.08
C ASP A 293 19.12 -1.71 -9.06
N GLY A 294 18.68 -2.93 -9.38
CA GLY A 294 18.84 -4.10 -8.52
C GLY A 294 17.99 -4.05 -7.23
N SER A 295 16.95 -3.21 -7.19
CA SER A 295 16.03 -3.12 -6.06
C SER A 295 14.83 -4.07 -6.18
N TRP A 296 14.37 -4.59 -5.04
CA TRP A 296 13.08 -5.27 -4.93
C TRP A 296 11.94 -4.36 -5.42
N ARG A 297 11.00 -4.94 -6.17
CA ARG A 297 9.76 -4.26 -6.57
C ARG A 297 8.56 -5.15 -6.29
N THR A 298 7.47 -4.53 -5.86
CA THR A 298 6.16 -5.19 -5.86
C THR A 298 5.57 -5.07 -7.27
N LEU A 299 5.55 -6.19 -7.99
CA LEU A 299 4.81 -6.36 -9.22
C LEU A 299 3.33 -6.51 -8.88
N VAL A 300 2.48 -5.69 -9.49
CA VAL A 300 1.03 -5.88 -9.44
C VAL A 300 0.51 -6.06 -10.85
N VAL A 301 -0.09 -7.21 -11.11
CA VAL A 301 -0.89 -7.48 -12.31
C VAL A 301 -2.35 -7.43 -11.91
N THR A 302 -3.16 -6.74 -12.71
CA THR A 302 -4.60 -6.66 -12.48
C THR A 302 -5.34 -6.82 -13.79
N ILE A 303 -6.32 -7.70 -13.79
CA ILE A 303 -7.14 -8.07 -14.93
C ILE A 303 -8.58 -7.71 -14.57
N HIS A 304 -9.19 -6.85 -15.36
CA HIS A 304 -10.59 -6.42 -15.21
C HIS A 304 -11.31 -6.58 -16.55
N GLY A 305 -12.12 -7.62 -16.67
CA GLY A 305 -12.68 -8.05 -17.96
C GLY A 305 -11.62 -8.13 -19.08
N PRO A 306 -11.76 -7.39 -20.19
CA PRO A 306 -10.78 -7.38 -21.29
C PRO A 306 -9.55 -6.48 -21.03
N GLN A 307 -9.45 -5.81 -19.87
CA GLN A 307 -8.36 -4.90 -19.56
C GLN A 307 -7.31 -5.58 -18.69
N MET A 308 -6.03 -5.39 -19.03
CA MET A 308 -4.90 -5.86 -18.26
C MET A 308 -3.96 -4.71 -17.94
N ARG A 309 -3.64 -4.55 -16.65
CA ARG A 309 -2.65 -3.59 -16.13
C ARG A 309 -1.49 -4.34 -15.51
N VAL A 310 -0.28 -3.84 -15.76
CA VAL A 310 0.95 -4.25 -15.07
C VAL A 310 1.61 -3.01 -14.48
N ALA A 311 2.03 -3.11 -13.22
CA ALA A 311 2.56 -2.01 -12.41
C ALA A 311 3.74 -2.50 -11.53
N LEU A 312 4.66 -1.59 -11.19
CA LEU A 312 5.80 -1.85 -10.31
C LEU A 312 5.91 -0.78 -9.22
N ARG A 313 5.95 -1.24 -7.97
CA ARG A 313 6.05 -0.42 -6.77
C ARG A 313 7.44 -0.58 -6.15
N PRO A 314 7.98 0.41 -5.40
CA PRO A 314 8.97 0.11 -4.38
C PRO A 314 8.44 -0.97 -3.44
N ALA A 315 9.24 -2.00 -3.13
CA ALA A 315 8.80 -3.06 -2.22
C ALA A 315 8.36 -2.51 -0.85
N GLY A 316 7.34 -3.12 -0.26
CA GLY A 316 6.74 -2.68 1.00
C GLY A 316 5.93 -1.39 0.94
N SER A 317 5.64 -0.84 -0.26
CA SER A 317 4.68 0.27 -0.41
C SER A 317 3.30 -0.25 -0.80
N SER A 318 2.25 0.27 -0.14
CA SER A 318 0.84 -0.12 -0.38
C SER A 318 0.31 0.24 -1.77
N ASP A 319 1.08 1.00 -2.55
CA ASP A 319 0.54 1.92 -3.54
C ASP A 319 1.13 1.73 -4.94
N ALA A 320 0.26 1.68 -5.95
CA ALA A 320 0.65 1.42 -7.33
C ALA A 320 1.48 2.55 -7.96
N SER A 321 2.52 2.18 -8.72
CA SER A 321 3.10 3.06 -9.74
C SER A 321 3.54 2.29 -10.98
N ALA A 322 3.79 3.05 -12.06
CA ALA A 322 3.76 2.57 -13.44
C ALA A 322 2.38 2.06 -13.88
N LEU A 323 2.06 2.31 -15.16
CA LEU A 323 0.78 1.96 -15.76
C LEU A 323 1.03 1.59 -17.23
N ALA A 324 1.27 0.29 -17.44
CA ALA A 324 1.26 -0.29 -18.77
C ALA A 324 -0.18 -0.43 -19.28
N ARG A 325 -0.46 0.03 -20.50
CA ARG A 325 -1.67 -0.32 -21.26
C ARG A 325 -1.28 -1.23 -22.42
N SER A 326 -2.09 -2.24 -22.70
CA SER A 326 -1.75 -3.28 -23.68
C SER A 326 -1.71 -2.78 -25.13
N LEU A 327 -0.71 -3.23 -25.88
CA LEU A 327 -0.63 -3.18 -27.35
C LEU A 327 -0.27 -4.58 -27.85
N SER A 328 -0.72 -4.96 -29.06
CA SER A 328 -0.66 -6.36 -29.55
C SER A 328 0.50 -6.65 -30.53
N ARG A 329 1.11 -7.85 -30.41
CA ARG A 329 2.19 -8.47 -31.26
C ARG A 329 3.58 -7.79 -31.17
N GLU A 330 4.74 -8.44 -31.37
CA GLU A 330 5.07 -9.82 -31.84
C GLU A 330 6.37 -10.40 -31.18
N ARG A 331 6.88 -11.58 -31.59
CA ARG A 331 7.91 -12.42 -30.89
C ARG A 331 9.38 -12.25 -31.35
N ALA A 332 10.35 -12.51 -30.45
CA ALA A 332 11.70 -13.10 -30.70
C ALA A 332 12.38 -13.58 -29.37
N SER A 333 13.54 -14.26 -29.44
CA SER A 333 14.22 -14.97 -28.31
C SER A 333 15.76 -14.74 -28.29
N SER A 334 16.67 -15.36 -27.50
CA SER A 334 16.67 -16.57 -26.61
C SER A 334 17.99 -16.70 -25.80
N ASN A 335 17.98 -17.54 -24.74
CA ASN A 335 19.06 -18.39 -24.18
C ASN A 335 20.15 -17.89 -23.16
N THR A 336 20.10 -18.53 -21.97
CA THR A 336 21.16 -19.20 -21.16
C THR A 336 22.21 -18.48 -20.25
N ASP A 337 22.25 -19.02 -19.01
CA ASP A 337 23.40 -19.29 -18.10
C ASP A 337 23.95 -18.25 -17.08
N ALA A 338 23.22 -18.15 -15.95
CA ALA A 338 23.68 -18.32 -14.55
C ALA A 338 24.96 -17.65 -14.00
N ARG A 339 24.79 -16.81 -12.95
CA ARG A 339 25.53 -16.87 -11.64
C ARG A 339 24.91 -15.95 -10.56
N SER A 340 25.16 -16.31 -9.29
CA SER A 340 24.55 -15.90 -8.01
C SER A 340 24.50 -14.39 -7.63
N LEU A 341 23.58 -14.00 -6.72
CA LEU A 341 23.86 -13.48 -5.33
C LEU A 341 22.88 -12.38 -4.74
N VAL A 342 22.10 -12.75 -3.70
CA VAL A 342 21.68 -12.07 -2.42
C VAL A 342 20.95 -10.70 -2.34
N LEU A 343 20.08 -10.58 -1.32
CA LEU A 343 19.26 -9.46 -0.80
C LEU A 343 19.07 -9.60 0.74
N MET A 344 18.49 -8.58 1.38
CA MET A 344 17.73 -8.60 2.67
C MET A 344 16.61 -7.53 2.57
N ASP A 345 15.60 -7.40 3.43
CA ASP A 345 15.07 -8.18 4.58
C ASP A 345 13.52 -7.99 4.59
N SER A 346 12.67 -8.87 5.13
CA SER A 346 12.91 -9.66 6.35
C SER A 346 12.89 -11.19 6.20
N ALA A 347 14.04 -11.73 6.63
CA ALA A 347 14.42 -13.08 6.98
C ALA A 347 14.83 -14.08 5.86
N ILE A 348 15.58 -15.08 6.31
CA ILE A 348 16.82 -15.62 5.73
C ILE A 348 16.68 -17.16 5.74
N THR A 349 16.97 -17.96 4.70
CA THR A 349 18.34 -18.27 4.21
C THR A 349 18.36 -19.16 2.93
N VAL A 350 19.48 -19.12 2.20
CA VAL A 350 20.03 -20.07 1.19
C VAL A 350 19.18 -20.42 -0.05
N GLY A 351 19.56 -19.82 -1.19
CA GLY A 351 19.69 -20.51 -2.47
C GLY A 351 18.41 -20.70 -3.30
N GLN A 352 18.40 -20.09 -4.49
CA GLN A 352 17.26 -20.05 -5.42
C GLN A 352 16.09 -19.14 -4.96
N TRP A 353 15.19 -18.88 -5.91
CA TRP A 353 14.45 -17.65 -6.16
C TRP A 353 13.32 -17.36 -5.17
N SER A 354 13.27 -16.19 -4.55
CA SER A 354 12.13 -15.77 -3.70
C SER A 354 11.12 -14.90 -4.44
N VAL A 355 9.85 -15.31 -4.40
CA VAL A 355 8.68 -14.47 -4.74
C VAL A 355 7.67 -14.62 -3.61
N ASP A 356 7.21 -13.51 -3.01
CA ASP A 356 6.06 -13.54 -2.09
C ASP A 356 4.80 -13.18 -2.89
N LEU A 357 3.84 -14.11 -2.96
CA LEU A 357 2.62 -13.96 -3.76
C LEU A 357 1.40 -13.73 -2.85
N ARG A 358 0.82 -12.53 -2.99
CA ARG A 358 -0.51 -12.20 -2.49
C ARG A 358 -1.50 -12.28 -3.65
N VAL A 359 -2.45 -13.20 -3.52
CA VAL A 359 -3.58 -13.45 -4.43
C VAL A 359 -4.89 -13.30 -3.62
#